data_AF-U6CWF4-F1
#
_entry.id   AF-U6CWF4-F1
#
_cell.length_a   1.000
_cell.length_b   1.000
_cell.length_c   1.000
_cell.angle_alpha   90.00
_cell.angle_beta   90.00
_cell.angle_gamma   90.00
#
_symmetry.space_group_name_H-M   'P 1'
#
loop_
_entity.id
_entity.type
_entity.pdbx_description
1 polymer ?
#
loop_
_entity_poly.entity_id
_entity_poly.type
_entity_poly.pdbx_seq_one_letter_code
_entity_poly.pdbx_strand_id
1 'polypeptide(L)' 'PPAPTAPGCKIKALRAKTNTYIKTPVRGEEPVFIVTGRKEDVEMAKREILSAAEHFSVIRATRSKAGGLPGAAQGPPNLP' A
#
# COMPACT_ATOMS: atom_id res chain seq x y z
N PRO A 1 -4.08 16.03 -5.42
CA PRO A 1 -3.17 14.88 -5.71
C PRO A 1 -2.92 14.09 -4.42
N PRO A 2 -3.11 12.76 -4.38
CA PRO A 2 -2.72 12.01 -3.20
C PRO A 2 -1.18 12.02 -3.14
N ALA A 3 -0.63 12.58 -2.06
CA ALA A 3 0.80 12.66 -1.86
C ALA A 3 1.45 11.26 -1.93
N PRO A 4 2.66 11.13 -2.49
CA PRO A 4 3.37 9.87 -2.47
C PRO A 4 3.69 9.52 -1.02
N THR A 5 2.93 8.58 -0.43
CA THR A 5 3.29 8.01 0.88
C THR A 5 4.67 7.40 0.74
N ALA A 6 5.64 7.88 1.50
CA ALA A 6 7.02 7.40 1.43
C ALA A 6 7.06 5.85 1.48
N PRO A 7 7.91 5.20 0.68
CA PRO A 7 8.03 3.75 0.67
C PRO A 7 8.21 3.21 2.09
N GLY A 8 7.27 2.36 2.51
CA GLY A 8 7.35 1.70 3.81
C GLY A 8 6.82 2.48 5.02
N CYS A 9 6.21 3.66 4.88
CA CYS A 9 5.53 4.32 6.02
C CYS A 9 4.45 3.43 6.65
N LYS A 10 3.62 2.76 5.84
CA LYS A 10 2.55 1.89 6.33
C LYS A 10 3.08 0.59 6.96
N ILE A 11 4.09 -0.04 6.35
CA ILE A 11 4.65 -1.29 6.87
C ILE A 11 5.45 -1.06 8.16
N LYS A 12 6.16 0.08 8.25
CA LYS A 12 6.85 0.49 9.49
C LYS A 12 5.85 0.71 10.63
N ALA A 13 4.73 1.37 10.35
CA ALA A 13 3.67 1.58 11.32
C ALA A 13 3.05 0.24 11.77
N LEU A 14 2.76 -0.67 10.84
CA LEU A 14 2.22 -1.99 11.18
C LEU A 14 3.18 -2.82 12.03
N ARG A 15 4.47 -2.81 11.69
CA ARG A 15 5.52 -3.44 12.49
C ARG A 15 5.57 -2.91 13.92
N ALA A 16 5.54 -1.58 14.09
CA ALA A 16 5.53 -0.98 15.43
C ALA A 16 4.25 -1.32 16.20
N LYS A 17 3.09 -1.27 15.53
CA LYS A 17 1.77 -1.59 16.11
C LYS A 17 1.70 -3.03 16.61
N THR A 18 2.25 -3.97 15.86
CA THR A 18 2.14 -5.41 16.14
C THR A 18 3.38 -5.98 16.80
N ASN A 19 4.42 -5.19 17.09
CA ASN A 19 5.69 -5.71 17.61
C ASN A 19 6.27 -6.89 16.81
N THR A 20 6.06 -6.89 15.48
CA THR A 20 6.55 -7.95 14.59
C THR A 20 7.72 -7.47 13.74
N TYR A 21 8.65 -8.36 13.42
CA TYR A 21 9.60 -8.13 12.35
C TYR A 21 8.94 -8.49 11.00
N ILE A 22 8.79 -7.49 10.14
CA ILE A 22 8.24 -7.68 8.79
C ILE A 22 9.34 -7.37 7.77
N LYS A 23 9.83 -8.41 7.07
CA LYS A 23 10.73 -8.25 5.93
C LYS A 23 9.90 -7.96 4.69
N THR A 24 10.13 -6.78 4.12
CA THR A 24 9.56 -6.37 2.83
C THR A 24 10.34 -7.06 1.71
N PRO A 25 9.67 -7.72 0.74
CA PRO A 25 10.35 -8.28 -0.42
C PRO A 25 11.00 -7.18 -1.27
N VAL A 26 12.13 -7.48 -1.90
CA VAL A 26 12.79 -6.50 -2.80
C VAL A 26 12.10 -6.48 -4.16
N ARG A 27 12.27 -5.37 -4.88
CA ARG A 27 11.74 -5.23 -6.24
C ARG A 27 12.46 -6.23 -7.15
N GLY A 28 11.71 -7.18 -7.72
CA GLY A 28 12.24 -8.25 -8.57
C GLY A 28 12.28 -9.63 -7.90
N GLU A 29 12.05 -9.71 -6.59
CA GLU A 29 11.78 -10.96 -5.89
C GLU A 29 10.28 -11.28 -5.85
N GLU A 30 9.96 -12.49 -5.38
CA GLU A 30 8.57 -12.86 -5.13
C GLU A 30 7.91 -11.88 -4.13
N PRO A 31 6.66 -11.48 -4.37
CA PRO A 31 5.94 -10.50 -3.55
C PRO A 31 5.45 -11.09 -2.21
N VAL A 32 6.35 -11.74 -1.48
CA VAL A 32 6.07 -12.44 -0.21
C VAL A 32 6.62 -11.63 0.95
N PHE A 33 5.72 -11.26 1.88
CA PHE A 33 6.12 -10.67 3.15
C PHE A 33 6.46 -11.78 4.14
N ILE A 34 7.63 -11.67 4.78
CA ILE A 34 8.03 -12.59 5.85
C ILE A 34 7.79 -11.87 7.18
N VAL A 35 6.97 -12.47 8.03
CA VAL A 35 6.59 -11.92 9.34
C VAL A 35 7.11 -12.84 10.43
N THR A 36 7.75 -12.27 11.44
CA THR A 36 8.31 -12.99 12.59
C THR A 36 7.99 -12.23 13.88
N GLY A 37 7.55 -12.93 14.92
CA GLY A 37 7.15 -12.31 16.19
C GLY A 37 6.37 -13.30 17.05
N ARG A 38 5.65 -12.79 18.05
CA ARG A 38 4.71 -13.61 18.84
C ARG A 38 3.55 -14.08 17.98
N LYS A 39 2.97 -15.24 18.30
CA LYS A 39 1.95 -15.90 17.47
C LYS A 39 0.74 -14.97 17.22
N GLU A 40 0.24 -14.37 18.28
CA GLU A 40 -0.88 -13.42 18.28
C GLU A 40 -0.59 -12.17 17.46
N ASP A 41 0.63 -11.66 17.56
CA ASP A 41 1.11 -10.47 16.86
C ASP A 41 1.29 -10.75 15.35
N VAL A 42 1.82 -11.93 15.01
CA VAL A 42 2.00 -12.40 13.64
C VAL A 42 0.64 -12.59 12.96
N GLU A 43 -0.33 -13.21 13.63
CA GLU A 43 -1.67 -13.37 13.10
C GLU A 43 -2.34 -12.02 12.81
N MET A 44 -2.18 -11.04 13.70
CA MET A 44 -2.70 -9.69 13.52
C MET A 44 -2.04 -8.97 12.33
N ALA A 45 -0.71 -8.99 12.25
CA ALA A 45 0.04 -8.38 11.16
C ALA A 45 -0.31 -9.03 9.80
N LYS A 46 -0.41 -10.35 9.76
CA LYS A 46 -0.80 -11.11 8.55
C LYS A 46 -2.19 -10.71 8.05
N ARG A 47 -3.18 -10.61 8.94
CA ARG A 47 -4.55 -10.21 8.56
C ARG A 47 -4.59 -8.81 7.97
N GLU A 48 -3.89 -7.86 8.58
CA GLU A 48 -3.80 -6.47 8.10
C GLU A 48 -3.13 -6.40 6.70
N ILE A 49 -2.03 -7.14 6.50
CA ILE A 49 -1.35 -7.19 5.20
C ILE A 49 -2.26 -7.78 4.11
N LEU A 50 -2.95 -8.89 4.40
CA LEU A 50 -3.85 -9.54 3.44
C LEU A 50 -5.05 -8.66 3.10
N SER A 51 -5.69 -8.07 4.12
CA SER A 51 -6.80 -7.13 3.95
C SER A 51 -6.40 -5.94 3.09
N ALA A 52 -5.22 -5.36 3.35
CA ALA A 52 -4.69 -4.30 2.52
C ALA A 52 -4.41 -4.76 1.07
N ALA A 53 -3.84 -5.96 0.90
CA ALA A 53 -3.54 -6.51 -0.43
C ALA A 53 -4.82 -6.70 -1.27
N GLU A 54 -5.89 -7.21 -0.67
CA GLU A 54 -7.19 -7.35 -1.33
C GLU A 54 -7.77 -5.97 -1.70
N HIS A 55 -7.79 -5.03 -0.74
CA HIS A 55 -8.31 -3.69 -0.96
C HIS A 55 -7.56 -2.94 -2.08
N PHE A 56 -6.23 -2.99 -2.08
CA PHE A 56 -5.44 -2.39 -3.16
C PHE A 56 -5.56 -3.13 -4.48
N SER A 57 -5.85 -4.44 -4.48
CA SER A 57 -6.09 -5.20 -5.72
C SER A 57 -7.34 -4.70 -6.43
N VAL A 58 -8.43 -4.46 -5.70
CA VAL A 58 -9.66 -3.90 -6.27
C VAL A 58 -9.42 -2.51 -6.83
N ILE A 59 -8.77 -1.61 -6.08
CA ILE A 59 -8.46 -0.25 -6.55
C ILE A 59 -7.56 -0.27 -7.80
N ARG A 60 -6.58 -1.18 -7.87
CA ARG A 60 -5.73 -1.34 -9.07
C ARG A 60 -6.53 -1.83 -10.27
N ALA A 61 -7.40 -2.81 -10.08
CA ALA A 61 -8.23 -3.37 -11.14
C ALA A 61 -9.22 -2.33 -11.70
N THR A 62 -9.91 -1.60 -10.82
CA THR A 62 -10.90 -0.59 -11.21
C THR A 62 -10.24 0.63 -11.86
N ARG A 63 -9.06 1.06 -11.39
CA ARG A 63 -8.30 2.15 -12.01
C ARG A 63 -7.72 1.79 -13.38
N SER A 64 -7.42 0.52 -13.63
CA SER A 64 -6.91 0.06 -14.93
C SER A 64 -8.00 0.04 -16.02
N LYS A 65 -9.28 -0.13 -15.65
CA LYS A 65 -10.41 -0.03 -16.59
C LYS A 65 -10.84 1.41 -16.89
N ALA A 66 -10.42 2.37 -16.07
CA ALA A 66 -10.57 3.81 -16.31
C ALA A 66 -9.36 4.45 -17.04
N GLY A 67 -8.55 3.62 -17.73
CA GLY A 67 -7.39 4.06 -18.52
C GLY A 67 -7.72 4.66 -19.90
N GLY A 68 -8.98 5.00 -20.16
CA GLY A 68 -9.37 5.77 -21.33
C GLY A 68 -10.01 7.09 -20.91
N LEU A 69 -9.22 8.04 -20.41
CA LEU A 69 -9.47 9.50 -20.41
C LEU A 69 -8.28 10.23 -19.75
N PRO A 70 -7.55 11.11 -20.47
CA PRO A 70 -6.58 12.01 -19.88
C PRO A 70 -7.34 13.21 -19.30
N GLY A 71 -7.48 13.27 -17.98
CA GLY A 71 -8.22 14.36 -17.33
C GLY A 71 -7.65 14.73 -15.98
N ALA A 72 -6.59 15.55 -15.97
CA ALA A 72 -6.31 16.51 -14.88
C ALA A 72 -5.16 17.45 -15.26
N ALA A 73 -5.36 18.28 -16.29
CA ALA A 73 -4.69 19.57 -16.39
C ALA A 73 -5.73 20.65 -16.06
N GLN A 74 -6.03 20.82 -14.77
CA GLN A 74 -6.64 22.07 -14.31
C GLN A 74 -5.52 23.10 -14.26
N GLY A 75 -5.39 23.87 -15.34
CA GLY A 75 -4.57 25.09 -15.35
C GLY A 75 -5.13 26.12 -14.37
N PRO A 76 -4.29 27.02 -13.83
CA PRO A 76 -4.73 28.03 -12.88
C PRO A 76 -5.72 29.00 -13.54
N PRO A 77 -6.74 29.49 -12.80
CA PRO A 77 -7.69 30.46 -13.34
C PRO A 77 -6.97 31.81 -13.52
N ASN A 78 -6.92 32.30 -14.75
CA ASN A 78 -6.49 33.66 -15.07
C ASN A 78 -7.68 34.59 -14.79
N LEU A 79 -7.51 35.53 -13.85
CA LEU A 79 -8.47 36.59 -13.54
C LEU A 79 -8.11 37.82 -14.38
N PRO A 80 -9.07 38.53 -15.03
CA PRO A 80 -8.83 39.85 -15.61
C PRO A 80 -8.61 40.94 -14.55
#